data_AF-A0A8C2D9G1-F1
#
_entry.id   AF-A0A8C2D9G1-F1
#
_cell.length_a   1.000
_cell.length_b   1.000
_cell.length_c   1.000
_cell.angle_alpha   90.00
_cell.angle_beta   90.00
_cell.angle_gamma   90.00
#
_symmetry.space_group_name_H-M   'P 1'
#
loop_
_entity.id
_entity.type
_entity.pdbx_description
1 polymer ?
#
loop_
_entity_poly.entity_id
_entity_poly.type
_entity_poly.pdbx_seq_one_letter_code
_entity_poly.pdbx_strand_id
1 'polypeptide(L)'
;MMEFDRAEHDNDKLEKTSENGINTETHVPGTEEDCKSCEDHEGPQKSWSLERNWGFTLDELFKLALKFFKEMNGKAFNPTYEDNLRLVALHKQITIGPYDPNTCPEIGFFDVLGNDRRKEWLRLGSMAKEDAMEDFVKLLNSCCSLFAPYVTSHKIEKEEQEKRRKEEEERLRLEREEQERQRLEEEARRREEEERRIKEEEQRRKDEAERLQIERQKQQIMAVLNKQTAVQFQQYAKEQYPDNPDQQQLLIRQLQEQHYQQYMHQALRLQQMALQKQQDSNVNQMSEALPSPVSYEDVPTCNPNSQSNSLENQEQQTESKAFHLCVESKTVTITAPSMWTRPQIKEFKEKLMHDQDSVITVGRGEVLTLRVPTHQDGSHLFWEFATDHYDIGFGLYFEWKDMTMPASTETTETKEGTEQVEGEKQTEQGQCPLVHEIVPVSRRDSHEEVYAGSHQYPGQGVHLLKFDNSYSLWRPKVVYYRVYYTR
;
A
#
# COMPACT_ATOMS: atom_id res chain seq x y z
N MET A 1 -65.27 -12.56 2.48
CA MET A 1 -64.33 -11.44 2.49
C MET A 1 -63.14 -11.86 1.64
N MET A 2 -63.03 -11.50 0.35
CA MET A 2 -63.62 -10.36 -0.38
C MET A 2 -63.28 -9.00 0.25
N GLU A 3 -63.01 -7.92 -0.49
CA GLU A 3 -62.82 -7.80 -1.96
C GLU A 3 -61.32 -7.92 -2.37
N PHE A 4 -60.85 -8.14 -3.62
CA PHE A 4 -61.26 -7.78 -4.98
C PHE A 4 -61.15 -6.29 -5.36
N ASP A 5 -60.17 -5.96 -6.21
CA ASP A 5 -60.44 -5.04 -7.33
C ASP A 5 -59.60 -5.44 -8.55
N ARG A 6 -60.03 -5.03 -9.76
CA ARG A 6 -59.61 -5.63 -11.03
C ARG A 6 -59.53 -4.60 -12.16
N ALA A 7 -58.38 -4.54 -12.84
CA ALA A 7 -58.23 -3.90 -14.14
C ALA A 7 -57.45 -4.83 -15.08
N GLU A 8 -57.90 -4.93 -16.33
CA GLU A 8 -57.37 -5.83 -17.37
C GLU A 8 -57.06 -5.04 -18.66
N HIS A 9 -56.64 -5.77 -19.70
CA HIS A 9 -56.54 -5.38 -21.11
C HIS A 9 -55.30 -4.57 -21.56
N ASP A 10 -54.68 -4.84 -22.72
CA ASP A 10 -54.64 -6.14 -23.44
C ASP A 10 -53.52 -6.22 -24.51
N ASN A 11 -53.22 -7.45 -24.94
CA ASN A 11 -52.80 -7.92 -26.28
C ASN A 11 -51.69 -7.24 -27.14
N ASP A 12 -50.58 -7.98 -27.27
CA ASP A 12 -50.12 -8.67 -28.52
C ASP A 12 -48.91 -8.14 -29.36
N LYS A 13 -48.22 -9.15 -29.93
CA LYS A 13 -47.37 -9.24 -31.14
C LYS A 13 -45.95 -8.64 -31.25
N LEU A 14 -44.99 -9.52 -30.97
CA LEU A 14 -44.03 -10.17 -31.91
C LEU A 14 -43.41 -9.42 -33.12
N GLU A 15 -42.10 -9.66 -33.27
CA GLU A 15 -41.26 -9.66 -34.50
C GLU A 15 -40.93 -8.32 -35.21
N LYS A 16 -39.91 -8.19 -36.07
CA LYS A 16 -38.51 -8.71 -36.21
C LYS A 16 -37.93 -8.07 -37.51
N THR A 17 -36.62 -8.27 -37.82
CA THR A 17 -35.94 -7.91 -39.10
C THR A 17 -35.79 -6.38 -39.39
N SER A 18 -34.94 -5.88 -40.31
CA SER A 18 -33.56 -6.25 -40.71
C SER A 18 -32.91 -5.18 -41.63
N GLU A 19 -31.58 -5.03 -41.55
CA GLU A 19 -30.62 -4.68 -42.64
C GLU A 19 -30.66 -3.35 -43.46
N ASN A 20 -29.53 -2.63 -43.39
CA ASN A 20 -28.62 -2.15 -44.48
C ASN A 20 -29.09 -1.24 -45.66
N GLY A 21 -28.21 -0.26 -46.00
CA GLY A 21 -28.17 0.51 -47.28
C GLY A 21 -28.08 2.04 -47.04
N ILE A 22 -27.02 2.83 -47.31
CA ILE A 22 -25.95 2.96 -48.34
C ILE A 22 -26.25 4.05 -49.42
N ASN A 23 -25.48 5.15 -49.36
CA ASN A 23 -25.25 6.22 -50.37
C ASN A 23 -26.48 7.11 -50.75
N THR A 24 -26.37 8.29 -51.40
CA THR A 24 -25.26 8.94 -52.17
C THR A 24 -25.32 10.49 -52.08
N GLU A 25 -24.30 11.19 -52.60
CA GLU A 25 -24.11 12.65 -52.67
C GLU A 25 -25.03 13.39 -53.68
N THR A 26 -25.19 14.72 -53.55
CA THR A 26 -25.45 15.70 -54.65
C THR A 26 -25.01 17.11 -54.20
N HIS A 27 -24.61 18.00 -55.14
CA HIS A 27 -23.75 19.17 -54.83
C HIS A 27 -24.07 20.44 -55.67
N VAL A 28 -24.53 21.54 -55.01
CA VAL A 28 -24.25 22.97 -55.36
C VAL A 28 -24.93 23.47 -56.69
N PRO A 29 -24.98 24.78 -57.11
CA PRO A 29 -24.57 26.08 -56.50
C PRO A 29 -25.65 27.20 -56.38
N GLY A 30 -25.29 28.28 -55.65
CA GLY A 30 -25.14 29.61 -56.29
C GLY A 30 -26.00 30.79 -55.80
N THR A 31 -25.39 31.77 -55.10
CA THR A 31 -25.39 33.22 -55.45
C THR A 31 -24.65 34.09 -54.42
N GLU A 32 -24.04 35.18 -54.92
CA GLU A 32 -23.29 36.23 -54.22
C GLU A 32 -24.12 37.55 -54.23
N GLU A 33 -23.81 38.68 -53.57
CA GLU A 33 -22.62 39.22 -52.85
C GLU A 33 -23.02 39.56 -51.37
N ASP A 34 -22.39 40.39 -50.51
CA ASP A 34 -21.30 41.39 -50.55
C ASP A 34 -20.63 41.56 -49.14
N CYS A 35 -19.53 42.28 -49.10
CA CYS A 35 -18.73 42.81 -47.98
C CYS A 35 -19.37 42.96 -46.57
N LYS A 36 -18.66 42.40 -45.58
CA LYS A 36 -17.77 43.22 -44.72
C LYS A 36 -16.72 42.40 -43.97
N SER A 37 -15.49 42.91 -43.91
CA SER A 37 -14.37 42.28 -43.22
C SER A 37 -14.22 42.74 -41.76
N CYS A 38 -13.86 41.79 -40.90
CA CYS A 38 -13.21 42.00 -39.61
C CYS A 38 -12.02 41.02 -39.57
N GLU A 39 -10.79 41.54 -39.63
CA GLU A 39 -9.58 40.70 -39.59
C GLU A 39 -9.18 40.44 -38.13
N ASP A 40 -9.59 39.30 -37.57
CA ASP A 40 -8.96 38.78 -36.35
C ASP A 40 -7.57 38.26 -36.68
N HIS A 41 -6.52 38.86 -36.09
CA HIS A 41 -5.14 38.47 -36.33
C HIS A 41 -4.82 37.09 -35.74
N GLU A 42 -4.63 36.08 -36.60
CA GLU A 42 -4.05 34.80 -36.19
C GLU A 42 -2.62 34.98 -35.65
N GLY A 43 -2.44 34.76 -34.34
CA GLY A 43 -1.13 34.62 -33.72
C GLY A 43 -0.47 33.29 -34.14
N PRO A 44 0.81 33.26 -34.56
CA PRO A 44 1.40 32.10 -35.22
C PRO A 44 1.59 30.90 -34.30
N GLN A 45 1.20 29.71 -34.77
CA GLN A 45 1.38 28.43 -34.08
C GLN A 45 2.87 28.07 -33.92
N LYS A 46 3.47 28.36 -32.74
CA LYS A 46 4.84 27.93 -32.39
C LYS A 46 4.93 26.98 -31.19
N SER A 47 4.19 27.23 -30.11
CA SER A 47 4.39 26.52 -28.82
C SER A 47 4.23 25.00 -28.90
N TRP A 48 3.35 24.52 -29.78
CA TRP A 48 3.02 23.10 -29.96
C TRP A 48 4.17 22.24 -30.56
N SER A 49 5.22 22.87 -31.10
CA SER A 49 6.32 22.16 -31.78
C SER A 49 7.35 21.56 -30.82
N LEU A 50 7.51 22.09 -29.61
CA LEU A 50 8.54 21.63 -28.66
C LEU A 50 8.06 20.43 -27.84
N GLU A 51 6.84 20.49 -27.33
CA GLU A 51 6.28 19.42 -26.47
C GLU A 51 6.23 18.08 -27.22
N ARG A 52 5.89 18.12 -28.51
CA ARG A 52 5.85 16.95 -29.39
C ARG A 52 7.21 16.32 -29.67
N ASN A 53 8.28 17.12 -29.64
CA ASN A 53 9.66 16.67 -29.89
C ASN A 53 10.34 16.18 -28.61
N TRP A 54 10.04 16.79 -27.45
CA TRP A 54 10.75 16.53 -26.19
C TRP A 54 9.95 15.69 -25.16
N GLY A 55 8.62 15.61 -25.27
CA GLY A 55 7.76 14.91 -24.30
C GLY A 55 7.54 15.65 -22.97
N PHE A 56 7.88 16.95 -22.92
CA PHE A 56 7.73 17.82 -21.76
C PHE A 56 7.10 19.14 -22.19
N THR A 57 6.33 19.76 -21.30
CA THR A 57 5.89 21.15 -21.48
C THR A 57 7.10 22.10 -21.46
N LEU A 58 6.98 23.29 -22.06
CA LEU A 58 8.12 24.23 -22.17
C LEU A 58 8.73 24.60 -20.78
N ASP A 59 7.90 24.76 -19.75
CA ASP A 59 8.33 25.06 -18.39
C ASP A 59 9.00 23.85 -17.69
N GLU A 60 8.51 22.62 -17.89
CA GLU A 60 9.20 21.41 -17.45
C GLU A 60 10.56 21.24 -18.16
N LEU A 61 10.59 21.44 -19.47
CA LEU A 61 11.80 21.32 -20.29
C LEU A 61 12.83 22.38 -19.92
N PHE A 62 12.41 23.62 -19.65
CA PHE A 62 13.28 24.67 -19.13
C PHE A 62 13.79 24.34 -17.72
N LYS A 63 12.97 23.75 -16.83
CA LYS A 63 13.43 23.29 -15.51
C LYS A 63 14.48 22.19 -15.62
N LEU A 64 14.33 21.24 -16.54
CA LEU A 64 15.33 20.21 -16.85
C LEU A 64 16.61 20.83 -17.46
N ALA A 65 16.48 21.78 -18.39
CA ALA A 65 17.60 22.53 -18.96
C ALA A 65 18.37 23.31 -17.89
N LEU A 66 17.68 24.01 -16.99
CA LEU A 66 18.30 24.78 -15.91
C LEU A 66 18.95 23.88 -14.85
N LYS A 67 18.40 22.68 -14.62
CA LYS A 67 19.02 21.63 -13.78
C LYS A 67 20.31 21.13 -14.44
N PHE A 68 20.25 20.67 -15.68
CA PHE A 68 21.41 20.21 -16.45
C PHE A 68 22.52 21.27 -16.55
N PHE A 69 22.17 22.52 -16.87
CA PHE A 69 23.10 23.65 -16.90
C PHE A 69 23.82 23.83 -15.56
N LYS A 70 23.11 23.77 -14.43
CA LYS A 70 23.73 23.90 -13.10
C LYS A 70 24.57 22.69 -12.69
N GLU A 71 24.21 21.48 -13.13
CA GLU A 71 24.90 20.23 -12.77
C GLU A 71 26.15 19.96 -13.62
N MET A 72 26.15 20.35 -14.90
CA MET A 72 27.18 19.98 -15.88
C MET A 72 28.16 21.09 -16.25
N ASN A 73 27.83 22.36 -16.03
CA ASN A 73 28.70 23.51 -16.35
C ASN A 73 30.03 23.42 -15.58
N GLY A 74 31.15 23.51 -16.31
CA GLY A 74 32.50 23.32 -15.78
C GLY A 74 32.92 21.86 -15.52
N LYS A 75 32.02 20.87 -15.71
CA LYS A 75 32.31 19.43 -15.53
C LYS A 75 32.30 18.65 -16.84
N ALA A 76 31.19 18.74 -17.58
CA ALA A 76 30.98 18.11 -18.89
C ALA A 76 30.52 19.12 -19.96
N PHE A 77 30.39 20.39 -19.58
CA PHE A 77 29.84 21.46 -20.40
C PHE A 77 30.70 22.72 -20.23
N ASN A 78 31.38 23.11 -21.30
CA ASN A 78 32.23 24.29 -21.36
C ASN A 78 31.73 25.22 -22.50
N PRO A 79 30.66 26.01 -22.25
CA PRO A 79 30.14 26.96 -23.24
C PRO A 79 31.20 28.01 -23.59
N THR A 80 31.13 28.62 -24.78
CA THR A 80 31.99 29.77 -25.08
C THR A 80 31.67 30.95 -24.16
N TYR A 81 32.55 31.94 -24.08
CA TYR A 81 32.28 33.17 -23.32
C TYR A 81 30.95 33.81 -23.75
N GLU A 82 30.69 33.86 -25.06
CA GLU A 82 29.49 34.45 -25.64
C GLU A 82 28.23 33.60 -25.37
N ASP A 83 28.30 32.28 -25.52
CA ASP A 83 27.19 31.37 -25.18
C ASP A 83 26.82 31.46 -23.70
N ASN A 84 27.81 31.51 -22.81
CA ASN A 84 27.61 31.64 -21.37
C ASN A 84 26.99 33.01 -21.02
N LEU A 85 27.44 34.08 -21.68
CA LEU A 85 26.87 35.42 -21.57
C LEU A 85 25.38 35.41 -21.96
N ARG A 86 25.06 34.74 -23.08
CA ARG A 86 23.71 34.62 -23.64
C ARG A 86 22.81 33.74 -22.77
N LEU A 87 23.28 32.60 -22.27
CA LEU A 87 22.55 31.73 -21.33
C LEU A 87 22.23 32.47 -20.02
N VAL A 88 23.18 33.23 -19.47
CA VAL A 88 22.96 34.04 -18.26
C VAL A 88 21.97 35.19 -18.51
N ALA A 89 22.06 35.85 -19.68
CA ALA A 89 21.12 36.89 -20.08
C ALA A 89 19.68 36.34 -20.24
N LEU A 90 19.52 35.21 -20.95
CA LEU A 90 18.23 34.54 -21.13
C LEU A 90 17.64 34.08 -19.79
N HIS A 91 18.44 33.49 -18.91
CA HIS A 91 17.99 33.13 -17.56
C HIS A 91 17.49 34.36 -16.76
N LYS A 92 18.15 35.52 -16.89
CA LYS A 92 17.66 36.77 -16.29
C LYS A 92 16.35 37.25 -16.93
N GLN A 93 16.20 37.20 -18.25
CA GLN A 93 14.95 37.53 -18.93
C GLN A 93 13.79 36.64 -18.43
N ILE A 94 14.03 35.35 -18.20
CA ILE A 94 13.00 34.40 -17.73
C ILE A 94 12.61 34.61 -16.26
N THR A 95 13.52 35.13 -15.43
CA THR A 95 13.34 35.23 -13.96
C THR A 95 13.03 36.63 -13.44
N ILE A 96 13.48 37.67 -14.15
CA ILE A 96 13.33 39.09 -13.77
C ILE A 96 12.50 39.84 -14.84
N GLY A 97 12.59 39.42 -16.11
CA GLY A 97 12.02 40.14 -17.25
C GLY A 97 13.03 41.06 -17.94
N PRO A 98 12.55 42.04 -18.72
CA PRO A 98 13.39 43.05 -19.37
C PRO A 98 14.30 43.80 -18.40
N TYR A 99 15.46 44.26 -18.90
CA TYR A 99 16.37 45.08 -18.09
C TYR A 99 15.76 46.45 -17.74
N ASP A 100 15.53 46.69 -16.46
CA ASP A 100 15.20 48.01 -15.89
C ASP A 100 16.43 48.62 -15.19
N PRO A 101 16.82 49.87 -15.51
CA PRO A 101 17.90 50.58 -14.82
C PRO A 101 17.64 50.82 -13.32
N ASN A 102 16.38 50.91 -12.87
CA ASN A 102 16.05 51.32 -11.50
C ASN A 102 16.18 50.17 -10.48
N THR A 103 16.04 48.92 -10.92
CA THR A 103 16.15 47.70 -10.10
C THR A 103 17.54 47.06 -10.11
N CYS A 104 18.48 47.56 -10.91
CA CYS A 104 19.83 47.01 -11.05
C CYS A 104 20.91 48.00 -10.58
N PRO A 105 21.70 47.67 -9.53
CA PRO A 105 22.80 48.53 -9.05
C PRO A 105 23.79 48.93 -10.16
N GLU A 106 24.43 50.10 -10.02
CA GLU A 106 25.50 50.51 -10.94
C GLU A 106 26.66 49.51 -10.92
N ILE A 107 27.09 49.10 -12.12
CA ILE A 107 28.23 48.19 -12.29
C ILE A 107 29.47 49.07 -12.38
N GLY A 108 30.42 48.84 -11.46
CA GLY A 108 31.63 49.64 -11.35
C GLY A 108 32.49 49.57 -12.62
N PHE A 109 33.20 50.67 -12.92
CA PHE A 109 33.98 50.84 -14.16
C PHE A 109 34.97 49.70 -14.48
N PHE A 110 35.47 49.00 -13.45
CA PHE A 110 36.42 47.88 -13.59
C PHE A 110 35.75 46.50 -13.74
N ASP A 111 34.44 46.36 -13.54
CA ASP A 111 33.72 45.10 -13.74
C ASP A 111 33.32 44.90 -15.21
N VAL A 112 34.32 44.52 -16.01
CA VAL A 112 34.15 44.25 -17.45
C VAL A 112 33.16 43.10 -17.70
N LEU A 113 33.18 42.06 -16.86
CA LEU A 113 32.32 40.88 -17.00
C LEU A 113 30.86 41.20 -16.68
N GLY A 114 30.60 41.97 -15.63
CA GLY A 114 29.26 42.49 -15.31
C GLY A 114 28.75 43.45 -16.39
N ASN A 115 29.61 44.31 -16.92
CA ASN A 115 29.27 45.22 -18.01
C ASN A 115 28.84 44.46 -19.27
N ASP A 116 29.56 43.41 -19.66
CA ASP A 116 29.17 42.54 -20.78
C ASP A 116 27.87 41.78 -20.51
N ARG A 117 27.70 41.21 -19.30
CA ARG A 117 26.45 40.55 -18.88
C ARG A 117 25.24 41.50 -18.94
N ARG A 118 25.44 42.78 -18.58
CA ARG A 118 24.44 43.84 -18.71
C ARG A 118 24.13 44.15 -20.17
N LYS A 119 25.14 44.30 -21.04
CA LYS A 119 24.95 44.53 -22.48
C LYS A 119 24.13 43.41 -23.12
N GLU A 120 24.43 42.15 -22.79
CA GLU A 120 23.75 41.01 -23.40
C GLU A 120 22.30 40.84 -22.92
N TRP A 121 22.02 41.12 -21.64
CA TRP A 121 20.63 41.18 -21.16
C TRP A 121 19.87 42.37 -21.76
N LEU A 122 20.50 43.54 -21.90
CA LEU A 122 19.90 44.71 -22.55
C LEU A 122 19.56 44.44 -24.04
N ARG A 123 20.37 43.63 -24.74
CA ARG A 123 20.11 43.17 -26.12
C ARG A 123 18.88 42.26 -26.25
N LEU A 124 18.36 41.67 -25.17
CA LEU A 124 17.11 40.90 -25.18
C LEU A 124 15.86 41.80 -25.16
N GLY A 125 15.98 43.04 -24.66
CA GLY A 125 14.90 44.02 -24.63
C GLY A 125 13.60 43.47 -24.02
N SER A 126 12.49 43.62 -24.75
CA SER A 126 11.16 43.13 -24.34
C SER A 126 10.84 41.70 -24.83
N MET A 127 11.84 40.84 -24.97
CA MET A 127 11.65 39.41 -25.29
C MET A 127 10.71 38.73 -24.30
N ALA A 128 9.75 37.93 -24.79
CA ALA A 128 8.82 37.19 -23.96
C ALA A 128 9.52 36.09 -23.15
N LYS A 129 8.90 35.70 -22.03
CA LYS A 129 9.47 34.71 -21.11
C LYS A 129 9.59 33.33 -21.79
N GLU A 130 8.60 33.00 -22.61
CA GLU A 130 8.46 31.75 -23.35
C GLU A 130 9.49 31.67 -24.48
N ASP A 131 9.65 32.74 -25.27
CA ASP A 131 10.73 32.85 -26.27
C ASP A 131 12.11 32.69 -25.62
N ALA A 132 12.33 33.32 -24.46
CA ALA A 132 13.58 33.23 -23.73
C ALA A 132 13.85 31.81 -23.19
N MET A 133 12.81 31.10 -22.72
CA MET A 133 12.92 29.67 -22.35
C MET A 133 13.28 28.81 -23.55
N GLU A 134 12.60 29.01 -24.69
CA GLU A 134 12.84 28.27 -25.93
C GLU A 134 14.28 28.48 -26.42
N ASP A 135 14.76 29.72 -26.48
CA ASP A 135 16.14 30.03 -26.88
C ASP A 135 17.19 29.52 -25.88
N PHE A 136 16.90 29.54 -24.57
CA PHE A 136 17.78 28.94 -23.56
C PHE A 136 17.93 27.42 -23.77
N VAL A 137 16.82 26.72 -24.01
CA VAL A 137 16.82 25.27 -24.27
C VAL A 137 17.53 24.94 -25.58
N LYS A 138 17.29 25.68 -26.66
CA LYS A 138 18.01 25.52 -27.95
C LYS A 138 19.51 25.70 -27.78
N LEU A 139 19.93 26.80 -27.13
CA LEU A 139 21.33 27.16 -26.97
C LEU A 139 22.06 26.12 -26.09
N LEU A 140 21.45 25.68 -25.00
CA LEU A 140 22.00 24.61 -24.17
C LEU A 140 22.17 23.30 -24.96
N ASN A 141 21.19 22.96 -25.81
CA ASN A 141 21.24 21.77 -26.67
C ASN A 141 22.32 21.87 -27.76
N SER A 142 22.54 23.04 -28.37
CA SER A 142 23.61 23.24 -29.35
C SER A 142 25.00 23.22 -28.72
N CYS A 143 25.14 23.75 -27.50
CA CYS A 143 26.41 23.78 -26.78
C CYS A 143 26.70 22.46 -26.03
N CYS A 144 25.71 21.56 -25.85
CA CYS A 144 25.92 20.24 -25.23
C CYS A 144 25.05 19.13 -25.84
N SER A 145 25.66 18.24 -26.62
CA SER A 145 25.00 17.06 -27.20
C SER A 145 24.47 16.05 -26.17
N LEU A 146 24.96 16.08 -24.92
CA LEU A 146 24.49 15.22 -23.83
C LEU A 146 23.15 15.68 -23.23
N PHE A 147 22.69 16.90 -23.52
CA PHE A 147 21.40 17.39 -23.04
C PHE A 147 20.22 16.61 -23.65
N ALA A 148 20.28 16.26 -24.94
CA ALA A 148 19.19 15.52 -25.59
C ALA A 148 18.99 14.09 -25.02
N PRO A 149 20.06 13.28 -24.81
CA PRO A 149 19.96 12.04 -24.03
C PRO A 149 19.42 12.25 -22.61
N TYR A 150 19.86 13.27 -21.88
CA TYR A 150 19.40 13.56 -20.51
C TYR A 150 17.89 13.80 -20.43
N VAL A 151 17.33 14.62 -21.33
CA VAL A 151 15.88 14.83 -21.41
C VAL A 151 15.16 13.54 -21.80
N THR A 152 15.72 12.75 -22.73
CA THR A 152 15.15 11.46 -23.14
C THR A 152 15.10 10.45 -21.98
N SER A 153 16.14 10.37 -21.16
CA SER A 153 16.16 9.53 -19.95
C SER A 153 15.11 9.95 -18.93
N HIS A 154 14.99 11.24 -18.64
CA HIS A 154 13.96 11.75 -17.73
C HIS A 154 12.53 11.59 -18.30
N LYS A 155 12.35 11.58 -19.63
CA LYS A 155 11.06 11.25 -20.26
C LYS A 155 10.67 9.80 -19.99
N ILE A 156 11.58 8.85 -20.24
CA ILE A 156 11.36 7.43 -19.98
C ILE A 156 11.08 7.18 -18.50
N GLU A 157 11.81 7.85 -17.60
CA GLU A 157 11.58 7.79 -16.15
C GLU A 157 10.15 8.25 -15.78
N LYS A 158 9.70 9.39 -16.32
CA LYS A 158 8.34 9.94 -16.10
C LYS A 158 7.25 8.98 -16.60
N GLU A 159 7.42 8.42 -17.81
CA GLU A 159 6.49 7.45 -18.40
C GLU A 159 6.44 6.14 -17.59
N GLU A 160 7.59 5.65 -17.10
CA GLU A 160 7.68 4.46 -16.26
C GLU A 160 7.10 4.68 -14.84
N GLN A 161 7.30 5.86 -14.24
CA GLN A 161 6.66 6.25 -12.98
C GLN A 161 5.13 6.33 -13.12
N GLU A 162 4.61 6.92 -14.21
CA GLU A 162 3.17 6.98 -14.45
C GLU A 162 2.58 5.58 -14.69
N LYS A 163 3.29 4.72 -15.43
CA LYS A 163 2.90 3.32 -15.63
C LYS A 163 2.82 2.56 -14.30
N ARG A 164 3.88 2.60 -13.47
CA ARG A 164 3.90 1.93 -12.16
C ARG A 164 2.74 2.37 -11.27
N ARG A 165 2.43 3.67 -11.24
CA ARG A 165 1.28 4.20 -10.47
C ARG A 165 -0.05 3.62 -10.94
N LYS A 166 -0.25 3.48 -12.26
CA LYS A 166 -1.47 2.87 -12.83
C LYS A 166 -1.57 1.37 -12.51
N GLU A 167 -0.46 0.63 -12.62
CA GLU A 167 -0.41 -0.80 -12.27
C GLU A 167 -0.65 -1.03 -10.77
N GLU A 168 -0.19 -0.13 -9.90
CA GLU A 168 -0.48 -0.15 -8.46
C GLU A 168 -1.94 0.18 -8.14
N GLU A 169 -2.51 1.21 -8.78
CA GLU A 169 -3.93 1.60 -8.65
C GLU A 169 -4.87 0.49 -9.14
N GLU A 170 -4.55 -0.16 -10.26
CA GLU A 170 -5.29 -1.31 -10.80
C GLU A 170 -5.18 -2.53 -9.87
N ARG A 171 -4.00 -2.84 -9.32
CA ARG A 171 -3.84 -3.91 -8.32
C ARG A 171 -4.67 -3.65 -7.06
N LEU A 172 -4.62 -2.45 -6.50
CA LEU A 172 -5.39 -2.07 -5.31
C LEU A 172 -6.90 -2.09 -5.56
N ARG A 173 -7.33 -1.83 -6.80
CA ARG A 173 -8.72 -1.97 -7.23
C ARG A 173 -9.13 -3.45 -7.31
N LEU A 174 -8.35 -4.30 -7.99
CA LEU A 174 -8.62 -5.73 -8.12
C LEU A 174 -8.64 -6.43 -6.75
N GLU A 175 -7.71 -6.08 -5.86
CA GLU A 175 -7.68 -6.59 -4.48
C GLU A 175 -8.96 -6.21 -3.71
N ARG A 176 -9.47 -4.99 -3.89
CA ARG A 176 -10.73 -4.55 -3.27
C ARG A 176 -11.94 -5.29 -3.84
N GLU A 177 -12.03 -5.42 -5.16
CA GLU A 177 -13.11 -6.17 -5.84
C GLU A 177 -13.09 -7.66 -5.43
N GLU A 178 -11.91 -8.23 -5.19
CA GLU A 178 -11.76 -9.58 -4.64
C GLU A 178 -12.16 -9.69 -3.16
N GLN A 179 -11.72 -8.77 -2.30
CA GLN A 179 -12.13 -8.75 -0.88
C GLN A 179 -13.65 -8.55 -0.73
N GLU A 180 -14.27 -7.75 -1.60
CA GLU A 180 -15.73 -7.57 -1.63
C GLU A 180 -16.45 -8.85 -2.09
N ARG A 181 -15.95 -9.50 -3.16
CA ARG A 181 -16.47 -10.80 -3.64
C ARG A 181 -16.40 -11.87 -2.56
N GLN A 182 -15.27 -12.00 -1.85
CA GLN A 182 -15.09 -12.95 -0.76
C GLN A 182 -16.05 -12.70 0.41
N ARG A 183 -16.31 -11.43 0.77
CA ARG A 183 -17.28 -11.07 1.82
C ARG A 183 -18.71 -11.45 1.42
N LEU A 184 -19.09 -11.17 0.17
CA LEU A 184 -20.42 -11.53 -0.36
C LEU A 184 -20.61 -13.04 -0.43
N GLU A 185 -19.57 -13.80 -0.81
CA GLU A 185 -19.58 -15.27 -0.82
C GLU A 185 -19.69 -15.85 0.61
N GLU A 186 -18.95 -15.29 1.58
CA GLU A 186 -19.05 -15.72 2.97
C GLU A 186 -20.42 -15.39 3.58
N GLU A 187 -20.97 -14.22 3.28
CA GLU A 187 -22.31 -13.83 3.76
C GLU A 187 -23.40 -14.69 3.12
N ALA A 188 -23.33 -14.96 1.81
CA ALA A 188 -24.23 -15.88 1.13
C ALA A 188 -24.20 -17.28 1.77
N ARG A 189 -23.01 -17.84 2.02
CA ARG A 189 -22.84 -19.14 2.69
C ARG A 189 -23.42 -19.15 4.11
N ARG A 190 -23.23 -18.08 4.88
CA ARG A 190 -23.83 -17.92 6.22
C ARG A 190 -25.35 -17.90 6.17
N ARG A 191 -25.93 -17.18 5.20
CA ARG A 191 -27.39 -17.11 4.98
C ARG A 191 -27.96 -18.47 4.57
N GLU A 192 -27.31 -19.19 3.66
CA GLU A 192 -27.71 -20.54 3.23
C GLU A 192 -27.67 -21.55 4.40
N GLU A 193 -26.61 -21.52 5.21
CA GLU A 193 -26.48 -22.37 6.40
C GLU A 193 -27.53 -22.06 7.47
N GLU A 194 -27.87 -20.78 7.67
CA GLU A 194 -28.97 -20.37 8.54
C GLU A 194 -30.34 -20.81 8.01
N GLU A 195 -30.61 -20.65 6.72
CA GLU A 195 -31.85 -21.12 6.10
C GLU A 195 -31.99 -22.66 6.18
N ARG A 196 -30.90 -23.39 5.97
CA ARG A 196 -30.83 -24.85 6.17
C ARG A 196 -31.16 -25.22 7.62
N ARG A 197 -30.52 -24.57 8.60
CA ARG A 197 -30.75 -24.78 10.04
C ARG A 197 -32.22 -24.51 10.44
N ILE A 198 -32.82 -23.46 9.89
CA ILE A 198 -34.25 -23.12 10.11
C ILE A 198 -35.15 -24.21 9.52
N LYS A 199 -34.88 -24.71 8.31
CA LYS A 199 -35.65 -25.80 7.69
C LYS A 199 -35.55 -27.11 8.49
N GLU A 200 -34.35 -27.47 8.94
CA GLU A 200 -34.10 -28.64 9.79
C GLU A 200 -34.84 -28.55 11.14
N GLU A 201 -34.84 -27.38 11.79
CA GLU A 201 -35.59 -27.13 13.02
C GLU A 201 -37.11 -27.14 12.82
N GLU A 202 -37.60 -26.55 11.72
CA GLU A 202 -39.02 -26.58 11.39
C GLU A 202 -39.51 -28.00 11.08
N GLN A 203 -38.69 -28.82 10.41
CA GLN A 203 -38.99 -30.23 10.16
C GLN A 203 -38.97 -31.04 11.46
N ARG A 204 -37.94 -30.90 12.30
CA ARG A 204 -37.88 -31.55 13.62
C ARG A 204 -39.12 -31.25 14.47
N ARG A 205 -39.62 -30.01 14.41
CA ARG A 205 -40.85 -29.58 15.10
C ARG A 205 -42.13 -30.20 14.48
N LYS A 206 -42.17 -30.43 13.16
CA LYS A 206 -43.26 -31.17 12.50
C LYS A 206 -43.26 -32.64 12.92
N ASP A 207 -42.10 -33.30 12.90
CA ASP A 207 -41.93 -34.70 13.29
C ASP A 207 -42.31 -34.93 14.77
N GLU A 208 -41.95 -34.00 15.66
CA GLU A 208 -42.33 -34.02 17.07
C GLU A 208 -43.85 -33.82 17.26
N ALA A 209 -44.45 -32.86 16.54
CA ALA A 209 -45.90 -32.62 16.59
C ALA A 209 -46.70 -33.83 16.08
N GLU A 210 -46.24 -34.50 15.01
CA GLU A 210 -46.84 -35.73 14.51
C GLU A 210 -46.71 -36.87 15.53
N ARG A 211 -45.52 -37.08 16.13
CA ARG A 211 -45.32 -38.06 17.20
C ARG A 211 -46.26 -37.84 18.39
N LEU A 212 -46.44 -36.59 18.82
CA LEU A 212 -47.37 -36.22 19.89
C LEU A 212 -48.84 -36.45 19.49
N GLN A 213 -49.19 -36.29 18.22
CA GLN A 213 -50.53 -36.60 17.71
C GLN A 213 -50.79 -38.12 17.65
N ILE A 214 -49.82 -38.91 17.17
CA ILE A 214 -49.89 -40.39 17.13
C ILE A 214 -50.00 -40.96 18.54
N GLU A 215 -49.17 -40.51 19.49
CA GLU A 215 -49.23 -40.98 20.88
C GLU A 215 -50.55 -40.59 21.56
N ARG A 216 -51.10 -39.40 21.25
CA ARG A 216 -52.45 -38.99 21.73
C ARG A 216 -53.56 -39.90 21.17
N GLN A 217 -53.50 -40.27 19.89
CA GLN A 217 -54.46 -41.21 19.29
C GLN A 217 -54.35 -42.60 19.93
N LYS A 218 -53.12 -43.13 20.11
CA LYS A 218 -52.84 -44.37 20.82
C LYS A 218 -53.41 -44.37 22.23
N GLN A 219 -53.21 -43.30 23.00
CA GLN A 219 -53.76 -43.16 24.35
C GLN A 219 -55.29 -43.11 24.37
N GLN A 220 -55.93 -42.47 23.39
CA GLN A 220 -57.39 -42.49 23.24
C GLN A 220 -57.92 -43.89 22.95
N ILE A 221 -57.30 -44.63 22.02
CA ILE A 221 -57.66 -46.03 21.69
C ILE A 221 -57.49 -46.92 22.93
N MET A 222 -56.32 -46.85 23.59
CA MET A 222 -56.05 -47.59 24.83
C MET A 222 -57.10 -47.27 25.92
N ALA A 223 -57.46 -45.99 26.11
CA ALA A 223 -58.45 -45.60 27.11
C ALA A 223 -59.87 -46.13 26.82
N VAL A 224 -60.24 -46.31 25.54
CA VAL A 224 -61.52 -46.94 25.14
C VAL A 224 -61.47 -48.45 25.34
N LEU A 225 -60.43 -49.13 24.86
CA LEU A 225 -60.24 -50.57 25.05
C LEU A 225 -60.20 -50.93 26.54
N ASN A 226 -59.43 -50.20 27.34
CA ASN A 226 -59.30 -50.43 28.77
C ASN A 226 -60.64 -50.27 29.51
N LYS A 227 -61.51 -49.34 29.09
CA LYS A 227 -62.87 -49.22 29.65
C LYS A 227 -63.77 -50.42 29.33
N GLN A 228 -63.57 -51.06 28.18
CA GLN A 228 -64.33 -52.26 27.79
C GLN A 228 -63.85 -53.51 28.54
N THR A 229 -62.53 -53.69 28.70
CA THR A 229 -61.97 -54.92 29.31
C THR A 229 -61.66 -54.81 30.80
N ALA A 230 -61.76 -53.62 31.42
CA ALA A 230 -61.39 -53.37 32.82
C ALA A 230 -61.90 -54.43 33.80
N VAL A 231 -63.19 -54.77 33.74
CA VAL A 231 -63.82 -55.72 34.68
C VAL A 231 -63.23 -57.13 34.51
N GLN A 232 -63.05 -57.58 33.26
CA GLN A 232 -62.52 -58.91 32.94
C GLN A 232 -61.06 -59.05 33.40
N PHE A 233 -60.22 -58.07 33.07
CA PHE A 233 -58.80 -58.10 33.46
C PHE A 233 -58.63 -57.94 34.98
N GLN A 234 -59.48 -57.14 35.64
CA GLN A 234 -59.45 -56.98 37.10
C GLN A 234 -59.96 -58.21 37.85
N GLN A 235 -60.89 -58.99 37.27
CA GLN A 235 -61.28 -60.30 37.80
C GLN A 235 -60.13 -61.31 37.67
N TYR A 236 -59.62 -61.51 36.46
CA TYR A 236 -58.52 -62.44 36.19
C TYR A 236 -57.26 -62.13 37.03
N ALA A 237 -56.89 -60.86 37.18
CA ALA A 237 -55.74 -60.48 38.00
C ALA A 237 -55.92 -60.80 39.49
N LYS A 238 -57.14 -60.68 40.03
CA LYS A 238 -57.45 -61.07 41.43
C LYS A 238 -57.42 -62.59 41.62
N GLU A 239 -57.74 -63.37 40.59
CA GLU A 239 -57.63 -64.84 40.64
C GLU A 239 -56.17 -65.29 40.64
N GLN A 240 -55.30 -64.63 39.88
CA GLN A 240 -53.86 -64.97 39.81
C GLN A 240 -53.04 -64.45 41.01
N TYR A 241 -53.37 -63.27 41.54
CA TYR A 241 -52.62 -62.62 42.63
C TYR A 241 -53.54 -62.03 43.72
N PRO A 242 -54.26 -62.84 44.52
CA PRO A 242 -55.31 -62.35 45.43
C PRO A 242 -54.87 -61.23 46.37
N ASP A 243 -53.72 -61.39 47.04
CA ASP A 243 -53.25 -60.52 48.12
C ASP A 243 -52.21 -59.45 47.68
N ASN A 244 -51.84 -59.38 46.39
CA ASN A 244 -50.80 -58.47 45.91
C ASN A 244 -51.35 -57.45 44.88
N PRO A 245 -51.70 -56.20 45.30
CA PRO A 245 -52.30 -55.21 44.42
C PRO A 245 -51.33 -54.66 43.35
N ASP A 246 -50.03 -54.69 43.60
CA ASP A 246 -49.03 -54.18 42.65
C ASP A 246 -48.79 -55.19 41.52
N GLN A 247 -48.76 -56.49 41.84
CA GLN A 247 -48.76 -57.56 40.84
C GLN A 247 -50.06 -57.60 40.04
N GLN A 248 -51.22 -57.36 40.68
CA GLN A 248 -52.49 -57.18 39.95
C GLN A 248 -52.39 -56.04 38.93
N GLN A 249 -51.89 -54.87 39.32
CA GLN A 249 -51.75 -53.71 38.41
C GLN A 249 -50.76 -53.97 37.27
N LEU A 250 -49.62 -54.61 37.54
CA LEU A 250 -48.64 -55.00 36.51
C LEU A 250 -49.23 -55.99 35.49
N LEU A 251 -49.94 -57.03 35.96
CA LEU A 251 -50.62 -58.00 35.09
C LEU A 251 -51.73 -57.33 34.27
N ILE A 252 -52.55 -56.48 34.87
CA ILE A 252 -53.59 -55.72 34.14
C ILE A 252 -52.94 -54.86 33.04
N ARG A 253 -51.82 -54.18 33.33
CA ARG A 253 -51.10 -53.35 32.34
C ARG A 253 -50.57 -54.19 31.17
N GLN A 254 -49.99 -55.36 31.46
CA GLN A 254 -49.51 -56.30 30.43
C GLN A 254 -50.66 -56.83 29.56
N LEU A 255 -51.80 -57.19 30.16
CA LEU A 255 -52.99 -57.65 29.42
C LEU A 255 -53.61 -56.55 28.56
N GLN A 256 -53.64 -55.31 29.04
CA GLN A 256 -54.07 -54.14 28.28
C GLN A 256 -53.17 -53.87 27.08
N GLU A 257 -51.85 -53.98 27.25
CA GLU A 257 -50.88 -53.83 26.16
C GLU A 257 -51.00 -54.95 25.12
N GLN A 258 -51.12 -56.21 25.54
CA GLN A 258 -51.35 -57.34 24.62
C GLN A 258 -52.68 -57.21 23.86
N HIS A 259 -53.75 -56.81 24.54
CA HIS A 259 -55.06 -56.57 23.90
C HIS A 259 -55.01 -55.41 22.90
N TYR A 260 -54.29 -54.33 23.22
CA TYR A 260 -54.04 -53.23 22.29
C TYR A 260 -53.24 -53.69 21.05
N GLN A 261 -52.19 -54.50 21.23
CA GLN A 261 -51.41 -55.07 20.12
C GLN A 261 -52.28 -55.95 19.20
N GLN A 262 -53.12 -56.81 19.78
CA GLN A 262 -54.07 -57.65 19.02
C GLN A 262 -55.09 -56.81 18.24
N TYR A 263 -55.68 -55.80 18.87
CA TYR A 263 -56.62 -54.87 18.23
C TYR A 263 -55.98 -54.10 17.07
N MET A 264 -54.77 -53.55 17.27
CA MET A 264 -54.05 -52.83 16.23
C MET A 264 -53.70 -53.74 15.04
N HIS A 265 -53.32 -55.00 15.30
CA HIS A 265 -53.07 -55.98 14.24
C HIS A 265 -54.35 -56.32 13.45
N GLN A 266 -55.50 -56.45 14.12
CA GLN A 266 -56.80 -56.64 13.47
C GLN A 266 -57.22 -55.41 12.66
N ALA A 267 -57.04 -54.20 13.19
CA ALA A 267 -57.35 -52.94 12.52
C ALA A 267 -56.51 -52.76 11.25
N LEU A 268 -55.20 -53.01 11.32
CA LEU A 268 -54.30 -52.97 10.16
C LEU A 268 -54.71 -53.99 9.08
N ARG A 269 -55.08 -55.21 9.48
CA ARG A 269 -55.57 -56.24 8.55
C ARG A 269 -56.86 -55.82 7.84
N LEU A 270 -57.80 -55.20 8.55
CA LEU A 270 -59.04 -54.65 7.97
C LEU A 270 -58.75 -53.47 7.02
N GLN A 271 -57.79 -52.60 7.37
CA GLN A 271 -57.36 -51.48 6.51
C GLN A 271 -56.72 -51.98 5.21
N GLN A 272 -55.86 -53.00 5.26
CA GLN A 272 -55.29 -53.63 4.07
C GLN A 272 -56.37 -54.24 3.17
N MET A 273 -57.35 -54.95 3.74
CA MET A 273 -58.48 -55.50 2.99
C MET A 273 -59.38 -54.41 2.34
N ALA A 274 -59.49 -53.24 2.97
CA ALA A 274 -60.21 -52.10 2.41
C ALA A 274 -59.45 -51.43 1.25
N LEU A 275 -58.13 -51.24 1.40
CA LEU A 275 -57.25 -50.73 0.35
C LEU A 275 -57.21 -51.67 -0.86
N GLN A 276 -57.11 -52.98 -0.63
CA GLN A 276 -57.12 -53.97 -1.71
C GLN A 276 -58.45 -53.96 -2.47
N LYS A 277 -59.59 -53.84 -1.79
CA LYS A 277 -60.89 -53.63 -2.47
C LYS A 277 -60.97 -52.34 -3.28
N GLN A 278 -60.27 -51.27 -2.90
CA GLN A 278 -60.18 -50.05 -3.71
C GLN A 278 -59.29 -50.25 -4.95
N GLN A 279 -58.21 -51.04 -4.87
CA GLN A 279 -57.44 -51.44 -6.06
C GLN A 279 -58.25 -52.38 -6.97
N ASP A 280 -58.92 -53.40 -6.44
CA ASP A 280 -59.79 -54.31 -7.22
C ASP A 280 -60.96 -53.56 -7.91
N SER A 281 -61.35 -52.39 -7.40
CA SER A 281 -62.35 -51.51 -8.02
C SER A 281 -61.79 -50.68 -9.19
N ASN A 282 -60.47 -50.61 -9.35
CA ASN A 282 -59.78 -49.78 -10.34
C ASN A 282 -58.98 -50.62 -11.37
N VAL A 283 -58.62 -51.86 -11.03
CA VAL A 283 -58.01 -52.84 -11.97
C VAL A 283 -59.11 -53.51 -12.81
N ASN A 284 -59.74 -52.71 -13.67
CA ASN A 284 -60.52 -53.21 -14.81
C ASN A 284 -60.21 -52.43 -16.10
N GLN A 285 -58.97 -51.91 -16.19
CA GLN A 285 -58.39 -51.39 -17.42
C GLN A 285 -56.86 -51.46 -17.38
N MET A 286 -56.29 -51.91 -18.50
CA MET A 286 -54.86 -52.06 -18.82
C MET A 286 -54.03 -53.05 -17.99
N SER A 287 -53.47 -54.04 -18.70
CA SER A 287 -52.47 -55.00 -18.22
C SER A 287 -51.05 -54.59 -18.63
N GLU A 288 -50.07 -55.35 -18.10
CA GLU A 288 -48.87 -55.82 -18.81
C GLU A 288 -47.51 -55.11 -18.60
N ALA A 289 -46.42 -55.89 -18.82
CA ALA A 289 -44.99 -55.55 -18.84
C ALA A 289 -44.19 -55.34 -17.51
N LEU A 290 -43.59 -56.44 -17.03
CA LEU A 290 -42.24 -56.53 -16.40
C LEU A 290 -41.18 -56.82 -17.50
N PRO A 291 -39.83 -56.85 -17.30
CA PRO A 291 -39.02 -56.94 -16.05
C PRO A 291 -38.00 -55.75 -15.93
N SER A 292 -36.79 -55.75 -15.31
CA SER A 292 -35.87 -56.78 -14.76
C SER A 292 -34.86 -56.18 -13.74
N PRO A 293 -34.13 -56.99 -12.92
CA PRO A 293 -33.34 -56.48 -11.78
C PRO A 293 -31.80 -56.65 -11.85
N VAL A 294 -31.07 -55.85 -11.05
CA VAL A 294 -29.62 -55.91 -10.71
C VAL A 294 -29.33 -55.05 -9.44
N SER A 295 -28.27 -55.24 -8.61
CA SER A 295 -27.45 -56.43 -8.27
C SER A 295 -26.33 -56.16 -7.20
N TYR A 296 -26.03 -57.17 -6.37
CA TYR A 296 -24.77 -57.41 -5.58
C TYR A 296 -24.47 -56.61 -4.29
N GLU A 297 -23.56 -57.17 -3.47
CA GLU A 297 -23.15 -56.75 -2.11
C GLU A 297 -21.71 -56.17 -2.08
N ASP A 298 -21.30 -55.51 -0.97
CA ASP A 298 -20.28 -56.02 -0.01
C ASP A 298 -20.12 -55.09 1.23
N VAL A 299 -19.45 -55.54 2.30
CA VAL A 299 -19.10 -54.75 3.52
C VAL A 299 -17.77 -55.25 4.13
N PRO A 300 -16.84 -54.37 4.56
CA PRO A 300 -16.57 -54.31 6.01
C PRO A 300 -16.07 -52.97 6.61
N THR A 301 -16.61 -52.63 7.77
CA THR A 301 -15.97 -52.16 9.03
C THR A 301 -14.53 -51.57 9.02
N CYS A 302 -14.35 -50.34 9.56
CA CYS A 302 -13.44 -50.06 10.71
C CYS A 302 -13.46 -48.59 11.21
N ASN A 303 -12.98 -48.41 12.46
CA ASN A 303 -12.84 -47.17 13.27
C ASN A 303 -11.66 -47.44 14.27
N PRO A 304 -11.10 -46.49 15.09
CA PRO A 304 -11.37 -45.05 15.20
C PRO A 304 -10.11 -44.14 15.44
N ASN A 305 -10.37 -42.83 15.65
CA ASN A 305 -9.70 -41.92 16.60
C ASN A 305 -8.22 -41.50 16.43
N SER A 306 -7.93 -40.18 16.37
CA SER A 306 -7.18 -39.45 17.43
C SER A 306 -7.08 -37.92 17.22
N GLN A 307 -6.99 -37.22 18.35
CA GLN A 307 -6.72 -35.78 18.59
C GLN A 307 -5.21 -35.45 18.47
N SER A 308 -4.65 -34.23 18.60
CA SER A 308 -5.01 -32.80 18.42
C SER A 308 -3.76 -31.96 18.77
N ASN A 309 -3.78 -30.64 18.52
CA ASN A 309 -2.85 -29.61 19.09
C ASN A 309 -1.38 -29.65 18.63
N SER A 310 -0.53 -28.65 18.93
CA SER A 310 -0.66 -27.18 18.94
C SER A 310 0.72 -26.56 19.27
N LEU A 311 0.99 -25.34 18.80
CA LEU A 311 1.94 -24.32 19.30
C LEU A 311 3.25 -24.76 20.01
N GLU A 312 4.37 -24.15 19.60
CA GLU A 312 5.11 -23.28 20.54
C GLU A 312 5.95 -22.20 19.82
N ASN A 313 6.04 -21.04 20.47
CA ASN A 313 6.93 -19.92 20.13
C ASN A 313 7.84 -19.73 21.35
N GLN A 314 9.11 -19.31 21.16
CA GLN A 314 9.86 -18.74 22.28
C GLN A 314 10.90 -17.70 21.81
N GLU A 315 11.02 -16.63 22.60
CA GLU A 315 11.87 -15.46 22.35
C GLU A 315 13.24 -15.64 23.02
N GLN A 316 14.28 -14.93 22.54
CA GLN A 316 15.42 -14.61 23.39
C GLN A 316 16.22 -13.36 22.97
N GLN A 317 15.93 -12.27 23.70
CA GLN A 317 16.80 -11.26 24.34
C GLN A 317 18.13 -10.79 23.71
N THR A 318 18.47 -9.55 24.09
CA THR A 318 19.61 -8.74 23.64
C THR A 318 20.84 -8.82 24.57
N GLU A 319 22.04 -8.79 23.99
CA GLU A 319 23.29 -8.48 24.71
C GLU A 319 24.12 -7.42 23.95
N SER A 320 24.78 -6.53 24.71
CA SER A 320 25.57 -5.42 24.18
C SER A 320 26.99 -5.85 23.80
N LYS A 321 27.35 -5.77 22.51
CA LYS A 321 28.69 -6.10 22.01
C LYS A 321 29.59 -4.86 21.99
N ALA A 322 30.71 -4.90 22.71
CA ALA A 322 31.88 -4.08 22.40
C ALA A 322 32.72 -4.77 21.31
N PHE A 323 33.37 -4.00 20.45
CA PHE A 323 34.20 -4.54 19.35
C PHE A 323 35.68 -4.20 19.56
N HIS A 324 36.57 -5.12 19.19
CA HIS A 324 38.01 -4.98 19.41
C HIS A 324 38.73 -4.94 18.07
N LEU A 325 39.18 -3.75 17.68
CA LEU A 325 39.87 -3.53 16.42
C LEU A 325 41.37 -3.83 16.61
N CYS A 326 41.88 -4.78 15.82
CA CYS A 326 43.28 -5.17 15.86
C CYS A 326 43.99 -4.66 14.60
N VAL A 327 44.73 -3.57 14.75
CA VAL A 327 45.67 -3.04 13.73
C VAL A 327 47.08 -3.07 14.34
N GLU A 328 48.09 -3.20 13.48
CA GLU A 328 49.46 -3.62 13.81
C GLU A 328 49.97 -3.19 15.20
N SER A 329 50.12 -4.17 16.09
CA SER A 329 50.72 -4.07 17.43
C SER A 329 50.02 -3.19 18.48
N LYS A 330 48.82 -2.63 18.21
CA LYS A 330 47.98 -1.97 19.23
C LYS A 330 46.52 -2.36 19.06
N THR A 331 45.96 -3.10 20.02
CA THR A 331 44.53 -3.36 20.03
C THR A 331 43.76 -2.18 20.62
N VAL A 332 42.67 -1.80 19.96
CA VAL A 332 41.80 -0.69 20.37
C VAL A 332 40.40 -1.25 20.64
N THR A 333 39.86 -0.94 21.82
CA THR A 333 38.47 -1.27 22.17
C THR A 333 37.57 -0.12 21.77
N ILE A 334 36.59 -0.39 20.92
CA ILE A 334 35.57 0.59 20.50
C ILE A 334 34.26 0.16 21.17
N THR A 335 33.75 1.04 22.03
CA THR A 335 32.50 0.84 22.76
C THR A 335 31.30 1.14 21.87
N ALA A 336 30.20 0.39 22.04
CA ALA A 336 28.95 0.72 21.35
C ALA A 336 28.46 2.13 21.75
N PRO A 337 27.98 2.96 20.80
CA PRO A 337 27.36 4.24 21.13
C PRO A 337 26.03 4.03 21.85
N SER A 338 25.68 4.96 22.72
CA SER A 338 24.33 5.07 23.28
C SER A 338 23.51 6.07 22.45
N MET A 339 22.25 5.75 22.19
CA MET A 339 21.32 6.57 21.39
C MET A 339 19.95 6.58 22.08
N TRP A 340 19.29 7.74 22.11
CA TRP A 340 17.95 7.94 22.69
C TRP A 340 17.25 9.14 22.06
N THR A 341 15.96 9.35 22.36
CA THR A 341 15.18 10.51 21.90
C THR A 341 14.61 11.31 23.07
N ARG A 342 14.10 12.52 22.81
CA ARG A 342 13.36 13.35 23.78
C ARG A 342 12.24 14.16 23.09
N PRO A 343 11.03 14.25 23.66
CA PRO A 343 9.90 14.95 23.04
C PRO A 343 9.93 16.49 23.14
N GLN A 344 10.86 17.09 23.91
CA GLN A 344 10.95 18.55 24.10
C GLN A 344 11.56 19.31 22.90
N ILE A 345 11.19 18.93 21.67
CA ILE A 345 11.76 19.46 20.41
C ILE A 345 11.59 20.96 20.24
N LYS A 346 10.46 21.54 20.69
CA LYS A 346 10.19 22.98 20.56
C LYS A 346 11.16 23.81 21.41
N GLU A 347 11.33 23.46 22.67
CA GLU A 347 12.29 24.10 23.57
C GLU A 347 13.74 23.97 23.08
N PHE A 348 14.09 22.81 22.51
CA PHE A 348 15.43 22.56 21.98
C PHE A 348 15.75 23.50 20.81
N LYS A 349 14.84 23.60 19.84
CA LYS A 349 14.98 24.52 18.70
C LYS A 349 15.02 25.98 19.14
N GLU A 350 14.12 26.41 20.03
CA GLU A 350 14.06 27.79 20.52
C GLU A 350 15.35 28.21 21.24
N LYS A 351 15.97 27.31 22.01
CA LYS A 351 17.26 27.54 22.69
C LYS A 351 18.41 27.66 21.69
N LEU A 352 18.42 26.88 20.62
CA LEU A 352 19.50 26.90 19.60
C LEU A 352 19.30 27.93 18.49
N MET A 353 18.07 28.38 18.22
CA MET A 353 17.76 29.42 17.21
C MET A 353 18.48 30.77 17.47
N HIS A 354 18.90 30.99 18.71
CA HIS A 354 19.66 32.19 19.12
C HIS A 354 21.18 32.06 18.91
N ASP A 355 21.67 30.89 18.51
CA ASP A 355 23.08 30.58 18.26
C ASP A 355 23.26 30.15 16.79
N GLN A 356 23.93 30.99 15.99
CA GLN A 356 24.05 30.77 14.55
C GLN A 356 24.96 29.59 14.19
N ASP A 357 25.91 29.21 15.07
CA ASP A 357 26.79 28.07 14.81
C ASP A 357 26.10 26.72 15.10
N SER A 358 24.99 26.73 15.85
CA SER A 358 24.17 25.56 16.20
C SER A 358 23.03 25.26 15.20
N VAL A 359 22.89 26.03 14.11
CA VAL A 359 21.83 25.86 13.10
C VAL A 359 22.41 25.80 11.69
N ILE A 360 22.38 24.63 11.05
CA ILE A 360 22.91 24.39 9.71
C ILE A 360 21.78 24.06 8.71
N THR A 361 21.99 24.37 7.44
CA THR A 361 21.11 23.92 6.35
C THR A 361 21.85 22.91 5.48
N VAL A 362 21.34 21.68 5.41
CA VAL A 362 21.82 20.65 4.48
C VAL A 362 20.98 20.73 3.21
N GLY A 363 21.61 21.00 2.06
CA GLY A 363 20.92 21.14 0.79
C GLY A 363 20.40 19.81 0.25
N ARG A 364 19.62 19.88 -0.84
CA ARG A 364 19.02 18.72 -1.51
C ARG A 364 20.12 17.86 -2.17
N GLY A 365 20.13 16.56 -1.91
CA GLY A 365 21.17 15.67 -2.45
C GLY A 365 22.55 15.80 -1.78
N GLU A 366 22.69 16.63 -0.74
CA GLU A 366 23.95 16.89 -0.05
C GLU A 366 24.13 16.00 1.18
N VAL A 367 25.39 15.78 1.59
CA VAL A 367 25.76 15.18 2.86
C VAL A 367 26.71 16.13 3.57
N LEU A 368 26.32 16.64 4.74
CA LEU A 368 27.12 17.59 5.51
C LEU A 368 27.80 16.85 6.66
N THR A 369 29.14 16.91 6.70
CA THR A 369 29.94 16.25 7.74
C THR A 369 30.51 17.27 8.73
N LEU A 370 30.01 17.28 9.97
CA LEU A 370 30.61 18.08 11.04
C LEU A 370 31.80 17.34 11.64
N ARG A 371 32.94 18.03 11.78
CA ARG A 371 34.20 17.48 12.29
C ARG A 371 34.42 17.97 13.73
N VAL A 372 34.35 17.06 14.70
CA VAL A 372 34.47 17.35 16.14
C VAL A 372 35.71 16.66 16.73
N PRO A 373 36.84 17.37 16.90
CA PRO A 373 38.05 16.80 17.48
C PRO A 373 37.88 16.33 18.94
N THR A 374 38.56 15.27 19.33
CA THR A 374 38.61 14.81 20.73
C THR A 374 39.35 15.82 21.60
N HIS A 375 38.71 16.30 22.68
CA HIS A 375 39.34 17.20 23.64
C HIS A 375 40.31 16.46 24.58
N GLN A 376 41.43 17.08 24.96
CA GLN A 376 42.47 16.42 25.79
C GLN A 376 41.97 16.00 27.17
N ASP A 377 41.12 16.82 27.79
CA ASP A 377 40.47 16.50 29.07
C ASP A 377 39.19 15.66 28.90
N GLY A 378 38.75 15.36 27.68
CA GLY A 378 37.47 14.73 27.41
C GLY A 378 37.56 13.20 27.40
N SER A 379 36.50 12.54 27.87
CA SER A 379 36.35 11.08 27.80
C SER A 379 35.20 10.62 26.89
N HIS A 380 34.21 11.47 26.62
CA HIS A 380 33.04 11.15 25.82
C HIS A 380 32.62 12.32 24.92
N LEU A 381 32.08 12.01 23.74
CA LEU A 381 31.27 12.92 22.94
C LEU A 381 29.79 12.73 23.31
N PHE A 382 29.05 13.83 23.40
CA PHE A 382 27.59 13.87 23.38
C PHE A 382 27.11 14.70 22.19
N TRP A 383 26.03 14.26 21.55
CA TRP A 383 25.35 14.98 20.47
C TRP A 383 23.84 15.02 20.70
N GLU A 384 23.22 16.09 20.23
CA GLU A 384 21.77 16.30 20.23
C GLU A 384 21.40 16.98 18.89
N PHE A 385 20.36 16.54 18.21
CA PHE A 385 19.89 17.20 16.98
C PHE A 385 18.38 17.06 16.73
N ALA A 386 17.85 18.02 15.96
CA ALA A 386 16.47 18.06 15.49
C ALA A 386 16.39 18.73 14.10
N THR A 387 15.37 18.39 13.32
CA THR A 387 15.06 18.99 12.01
C THR A 387 13.69 19.65 12.01
N ASP A 388 13.39 20.52 11.04
CA ASP A 388 12.13 21.28 11.09
C ASP A 388 10.86 20.55 10.66
N HIS A 389 10.84 19.97 9.46
CA HIS A 389 9.60 19.49 8.83
C HIS A 389 9.65 18.04 8.35
N TYR A 390 10.84 17.43 8.34
CA TYR A 390 11.14 16.17 7.67
C TYR A 390 12.29 15.46 8.37
N ASP A 391 12.39 14.16 8.16
CA ASP A 391 13.50 13.31 8.60
C ASP A 391 14.86 13.71 7.97
N ILE A 392 15.96 13.22 8.55
CA ILE A 392 17.30 13.33 7.96
C ILE A 392 18.08 12.02 8.19
N GLY A 393 18.99 11.67 7.29
CA GLY A 393 19.96 10.61 7.57
C GLY A 393 20.97 11.09 8.61
N PHE A 394 21.24 10.26 9.62
CA PHE A 394 22.29 10.53 10.61
C PHE A 394 23.19 9.30 10.81
N GLY A 395 24.49 9.52 10.74
CA GLY A 395 25.54 8.56 11.11
C GLY A 395 26.72 9.26 11.80
N LEU A 396 27.56 8.46 12.44
CA LEU A 396 28.72 8.92 13.21
C LEU A 396 29.93 8.04 12.88
N TYR A 397 31.04 8.66 12.50
CA TYR A 397 32.32 7.99 12.25
C TYR A 397 33.42 8.57 13.13
N PHE A 398 34.57 7.89 13.23
CA PHE A 398 35.77 8.36 13.91
C PHE A 398 36.98 8.25 12.99
N GLU A 399 37.62 9.39 12.75
CA GLU A 399 38.86 9.52 11.99
C GLU A 399 40.05 9.53 12.96
N TRP A 400 40.96 8.57 12.80
CA TRP A 400 42.15 8.44 13.64
C TRP A 400 43.23 9.44 13.21
N LYS A 401 43.77 10.18 14.18
CA LYS A 401 44.78 11.22 13.89
C LYS A 401 46.13 10.63 13.45
N ASP A 402 46.57 9.58 14.13
CA ASP A 402 47.92 9.02 14.01
C ASP A 402 47.90 7.56 13.49
N MET A 403 46.87 7.18 12.72
CA MET A 403 46.75 5.86 12.08
C MET A 403 46.30 5.98 10.61
N THR A 404 47.09 5.42 9.70
CA THR A 404 46.89 5.50 8.25
C THR A 404 46.83 4.11 7.63
N MET A 405 45.89 3.86 6.72
CA MET A 405 45.78 2.57 6.05
C MET A 405 46.73 2.47 4.84
N PRO A 406 47.35 1.30 4.57
CA PRO A 406 48.03 1.05 3.30
C PRO A 406 47.00 1.01 2.16
N ALA A 407 47.22 1.79 1.12
CA ALA A 407 46.23 2.08 0.07
C ALA A 407 46.04 0.92 -0.94
N SER A 408 45.59 -0.26 -0.49
CA SER A 408 45.32 -1.43 -1.34
C SER A 408 44.28 -2.43 -0.79
N THR A 409 43.08 -1.99 -0.40
CA THR A 409 41.85 -2.82 -0.45
C THR A 409 40.56 -2.01 -0.32
N GLU A 410 39.54 -2.39 -1.09
CA GLU A 410 38.09 -2.16 -0.88
C GLU A 410 37.63 -0.76 -0.44
N THR A 411 37.67 0.22 -1.34
CA THR A 411 36.76 1.38 -1.28
C THR A 411 35.37 0.99 -1.79
N THR A 412 34.39 0.92 -0.89
CA THR A 412 32.96 1.07 -1.25
C THR A 412 32.67 2.51 -1.68
N GLU A 413 31.65 2.70 -2.52
CA GLU A 413 31.50 3.93 -3.31
C GLU A 413 30.88 5.10 -2.53
N THR A 414 31.53 6.28 -2.58
CA THR A 414 30.80 7.56 -2.58
C THR A 414 31.59 8.62 -3.35
N LYS A 415 30.97 9.26 -4.34
CA LYS A 415 31.57 10.37 -5.12
C LYS A 415 31.23 11.72 -4.48
N GLU A 416 31.99 12.13 -3.47
CA GLU A 416 31.98 13.52 -3.00
C GLU A 416 32.79 14.40 -3.98
N GLY A 417 32.41 15.67 -4.16
CA GLY A 417 33.02 16.52 -5.19
C GLY A 417 32.63 17.99 -5.10
N THR A 418 33.31 18.73 -4.23
CA THR A 418 33.35 20.21 -4.25
C THR A 418 34.64 20.70 -3.60
N GLU A 419 35.28 21.68 -4.23
CA GLU A 419 36.38 22.46 -3.66
C GLU A 419 35.78 23.62 -2.79
N GLN A 420 36.49 24.50 -2.09
CA GLN A 420 37.89 24.94 -2.18
C GLN A 420 38.24 25.78 -0.94
N VAL A 421 39.47 25.68 -0.40
CA VAL A 421 40.15 26.75 0.36
C VAL A 421 41.65 26.67 0.06
N GLU A 422 42.29 27.77 -0.29
CA GLU A 422 43.70 27.80 -0.68
C GLU A 422 44.66 27.79 0.52
N GLY A 423 45.73 27.01 0.41
CA GLY A 423 46.88 26.99 1.33
C GLY A 423 48.06 26.27 0.69
N GLU A 424 49.21 26.93 0.55
CA GLU A 424 50.33 26.41 -0.24
C GLU A 424 51.10 25.25 0.40
N LYS A 425 51.57 24.32 -0.45
CA LYS A 425 52.77 23.46 -0.30
C LYS A 425 52.81 22.50 0.92
N GLN A 426 52.60 21.21 0.65
CA GLN A 426 53.73 20.32 0.32
C GLN A 426 53.25 18.98 -0.29
N THR A 427 54.15 18.28 -0.98
CA THR A 427 53.87 17.00 -1.66
C THR A 427 54.28 15.83 -0.76
N GLU A 428 53.32 15.25 -0.05
CA GLU A 428 53.51 13.96 0.64
C GLU A 428 52.59 12.87 0.07
N GLN A 429 52.98 11.61 0.25
CA GLN A 429 52.52 10.50 -0.57
C GLN A 429 51.38 9.70 0.08
N GLY A 430 50.17 9.83 -0.47
CA GLY A 430 49.19 8.73 -0.55
C GLY A 430 48.86 7.98 0.74
N GLN A 431 48.58 8.69 1.84
CA GLN A 431 48.08 8.09 3.08
C GLN A 431 46.65 8.59 3.37
N CYS A 432 45.70 7.65 3.44
CA CYS A 432 44.34 7.94 3.88
C CYS A 432 44.25 7.69 5.41
N PRO A 433 43.63 8.61 6.19
CA PRO A 433 43.41 8.38 7.61
C PRO A 433 42.44 7.22 7.81
N LEU A 434 42.65 6.41 8.85
CA LEU A 434 41.73 5.34 9.20
C LEU A 434 40.41 5.94 9.71
N VAL A 435 39.29 5.61 9.06
CA VAL A 435 37.94 6.01 9.48
C VAL A 435 37.16 4.77 9.92
N HIS A 436 36.54 4.82 11.10
CA HIS A 436 35.72 3.75 11.67
C HIS A 436 34.27 4.19 11.83
N GLU A 437 33.31 3.33 11.48
CA GLU A 437 31.86 3.60 11.69
C GLU A 437 31.46 3.34 13.16
N ILE A 438 30.83 4.31 13.81
CA ILE A 438 30.31 4.19 15.18
C ILE A 438 28.78 4.01 15.13
N VAL A 439 28.09 4.88 14.38
CA VAL A 439 26.65 4.79 14.11
C VAL A 439 26.48 4.73 12.59
N PRO A 440 25.92 3.66 12.01
CA PRO A 440 25.63 3.61 10.59
C PRO A 440 24.64 4.71 10.20
N VAL A 441 24.83 5.30 9.02
CA VAL A 441 23.87 6.27 8.47
C VAL A 441 22.50 5.62 8.35
N SER A 442 21.50 6.21 8.96
CA SER A 442 20.10 5.79 8.81
C SER A 442 19.18 7.00 8.95
N ARG A 443 18.04 6.97 8.27
CA ARG A 443 17.00 8.01 8.37
C ARG A 443 16.44 8.06 9.79
N ARG A 444 16.31 9.27 10.34
CA ARG A 444 15.82 9.55 11.71
C ARG A 444 14.72 10.60 11.63
N ASP A 445 13.60 10.35 12.29
CA ASP A 445 12.44 11.24 12.31
C ASP A 445 12.62 12.38 13.32
N SER A 446 13.78 13.05 13.25
CA SER A 446 14.22 14.11 14.15
C SER A 446 13.42 15.42 14.03
N HIS A 447 12.32 15.39 13.27
CA HIS A 447 11.32 16.45 13.19
C HIS A 447 10.15 16.22 14.16
N GLU A 448 10.02 15.01 14.71
CA GLU A 448 9.06 14.66 15.76
C GLU A 448 9.69 14.76 17.16
N GLU A 449 10.87 14.16 17.34
CA GLU A 449 11.63 14.18 18.60
C GLU A 449 13.08 14.66 18.42
N VAL A 450 13.70 15.16 19.50
CA VAL A 450 15.15 15.43 19.52
C VAL A 450 15.88 14.11 19.61
N TYR A 451 16.71 13.78 18.62
CA TYR A 451 17.62 12.65 18.71
C TYR A 451 18.87 13.05 19.48
N ALA A 452 19.35 12.17 20.35
CA ALA A 452 20.54 12.38 21.14
C ALA A 452 21.34 11.08 21.29
N GLY A 453 22.62 11.22 21.61
CA GLY A 453 23.48 10.08 21.87
C GLY A 453 24.81 10.46 22.49
N SER A 454 25.58 9.43 22.84
CA SER A 454 26.92 9.56 23.40
C SER A 454 27.83 8.40 23.01
N HIS A 455 29.12 8.69 22.86
CA HIS A 455 30.16 7.72 22.54
C HIS A 455 31.43 8.03 23.32
N GLN A 456 32.02 7.02 23.96
CA GLN A 456 33.31 7.16 24.63
C GLN A 456 34.42 7.39 23.59
N TYR A 457 35.40 8.23 23.88
CA TYR A 457 36.53 8.45 22.99
C TYR A 457 37.35 7.14 22.87
N PRO A 458 37.49 6.54 21.67
CA PRO A 458 38.26 5.32 21.50
C PRO A 458 39.78 5.60 21.51
N GLY A 459 40.17 6.87 21.29
CA GLY A 459 41.54 7.36 21.27
C GLY A 459 41.56 8.83 20.83
N GLN A 460 42.71 9.32 20.34
CA GLN A 460 42.83 10.69 19.82
C GLN A 460 42.47 10.74 18.32
N GLY A 461 41.55 11.63 17.95
CA GLY A 461 41.02 11.70 16.59
C GLY A 461 39.92 12.75 16.42
N VAL A 462 39.08 12.56 15.40
CA VAL A 462 37.99 13.46 15.04
C VAL A 462 36.71 12.66 14.84
N HIS A 463 35.65 12.99 15.57
CA HIS A 463 34.32 12.46 15.31
C HIS A 463 33.72 13.16 14.09
N LEU A 464 33.14 12.39 13.18
CA LEU A 464 32.51 12.86 11.95
C LEU A 464 30.99 12.61 12.05
N LEU A 465 30.21 13.64 12.36
CA LEU A 465 28.75 13.55 12.36
C LEU A 465 28.28 13.80 10.93
N LYS A 466 27.77 12.77 10.25
CA LYS A 466 27.21 12.89 8.89
C LYS A 466 25.71 13.14 8.96
N PHE A 467 25.29 14.32 8.52
CA PHE A 467 23.90 14.66 8.21
C PHE A 467 23.64 14.43 6.72
N ASP A 468 23.00 13.33 6.40
CA ASP A 468 22.76 12.86 5.04
C ASP A 468 21.38 13.27 4.54
N ASN A 469 21.36 14.04 3.44
CA ASN A 469 20.17 14.44 2.70
C ASN A 469 20.22 14.02 1.21
N SER A 470 21.09 13.06 0.88
CA SER A 470 21.36 12.55 -0.48
C SER A 470 20.09 12.06 -1.19
N TYR A 471 19.22 11.37 -0.46
CA TYR A 471 17.94 10.84 -0.94
C TYR A 471 16.87 11.91 -1.20
N SER A 472 17.06 13.17 -0.77
CA SER A 472 16.01 14.18 -0.84
C SER A 472 16.18 15.11 -2.04
N LEU A 473 15.55 14.73 -3.15
CA LEU A 473 15.57 15.45 -4.44
C LEU A 473 15.07 16.91 -4.37
N TRP A 474 14.17 17.22 -3.43
CA TRP A 474 13.35 18.44 -3.45
C TRP A 474 13.39 19.30 -2.18
N ARG A 475 13.90 18.78 -1.05
CA ARG A 475 13.77 19.44 0.27
C ARG A 475 15.14 19.58 0.97
N PRO A 476 15.68 20.80 1.12
CA PRO A 476 16.76 21.01 2.10
C PRO A 476 16.26 20.72 3.52
N LYS A 477 17.17 20.50 4.46
CA LYS A 477 16.86 20.28 5.88
C LYS A 477 17.56 21.36 6.71
N VAL A 478 16.80 22.12 7.48
CA VAL A 478 17.35 22.89 8.60
C VAL A 478 17.56 21.92 9.75
N VAL A 479 18.78 21.84 10.26
CA VAL A 479 19.19 21.00 11.38
C VAL A 479 19.68 21.90 12.51
N TYR A 480 19.00 21.80 13.65
CA TYR A 480 19.43 22.36 14.92
C TYR A 480 20.24 21.28 15.60
N TYR A 481 21.50 21.55 15.94
CA TYR A 481 22.37 20.56 16.55
C TYR A 481 23.16 21.17 17.70
N ARG A 482 23.60 20.30 18.62
CA ARG A 482 24.47 20.66 19.73
C ARG A 482 25.42 19.50 19.99
N VAL A 483 26.71 19.82 20.14
CA VAL A 483 27.74 18.86 20.55
C VAL A 483 28.47 19.37 21.79
N TYR A 484 28.85 18.46 22.68
CA TYR A 484 29.65 18.75 23.86
C TYR A 484 30.43 17.51 24.31
N TYR A 485 31.43 17.71 25.16
CA TYR A 485 32.19 16.62 25.78
C TYR A 485 32.03 16.64 27.30
N THR A 486 32.25 15.49 27.93
CA THR A 486 32.41 15.38 29.39
C THR A 486 33.83 14.94 29.72
N ARG A 487 34.27 15.26 30.95
CA ARG A 487 35.44 14.62 31.57
C ARG A 487 35.02 13.26 32.12
#